data_AF-A0A3L7VWA5-F1
#
_entry.id   AF-A0A3L7VWA5-F1
#
_cell.length_a   1.000
_cell.length_b   1.000
_cell.length_c   1.000
_cell.angle_alpha   90.00
_cell.angle_beta   90.00
_cell.angle_gamma   90.00
#
_symmetry.space_group_name_H-M   'P 1'
#
loop_
_entity.id
_entity.type
_entity.pdbx_description
1 polymer ?
#
loop_
_entity_poly.entity_id
_entity_poly.type
_entity_poly.pdbx_seq_one_letter_code
_entity_poly.pdbx_strand_id
1 'polypeptide(L)'
;MSGQNALPPVLVLFGGRSAESDVSVISGTAIAAALLDAGLRVTQAHIARDGSVRPLQTGHRRGDLAGGVYTDVTAPALRGVEPQALDAYLARVA
;
A
#
# COMPACT_ATOMS: atom_id res chain seq x y z
N MET A 1 15.69 -21.63 24.50
CA MET A 1 14.62 -20.69 24.10
C MET A 1 15.10 -20.00 22.84
N SER A 2 14.76 -20.53 21.68
CA SER A 2 15.12 -19.94 20.39
C SER A 2 14.35 -18.63 20.25
N GLY A 3 15.04 -17.50 20.20
CA GLY A 3 14.41 -16.21 19.93
C GLY A 3 13.63 -16.35 18.62
N GLN A 4 12.31 -16.18 18.68
CA GLN A 4 11.49 -16.08 17.48
C GLN A 4 12.03 -14.89 16.70
N ASN A 5 12.78 -15.17 15.63
CA ASN A 5 13.37 -14.14 14.80
C ASN A 5 12.21 -13.45 14.07
N ALA A 6 11.67 -12.39 14.68
CA ALA A 6 10.55 -11.64 14.13
C ALA A 6 10.94 -11.17 12.72
N LEU A 7 10.13 -11.52 11.73
CA LEU A 7 10.35 -11.07 10.36
C LEU A 7 10.33 -9.53 10.33
N PRO A 8 11.18 -8.90 9.49
CA PRO A 8 11.21 -7.45 9.39
C PRO A 8 9.86 -6.91 8.90
N PRO A 9 9.50 -5.66 9.27
CA PRO A 9 8.31 -5.01 8.73
C PRO A 9 8.40 -4.88 7.20
N VAL A 10 7.27 -5.06 6.52
CA VAL A 10 7.19 -4.98 5.05
C VAL A 10 6.37 -3.76 4.64
N LEU A 11 6.92 -2.96 3.73
CA LEU A 11 6.18 -1.93 3.01
C LEU A 11 5.82 -2.43 1.61
N VAL A 12 4.54 -2.46 1.28
CA VAL A 12 4.07 -2.76 -0.08
C VAL A 12 3.69 -1.45 -0.78
N LEU A 13 4.43 -1.14 -1.85
CA LEU A 13 4.18 -0.01 -2.74
C LEU A 13 3.53 -0.51 -4.03
N PHE A 14 2.49 0.17 -4.48
CA PHE A 14 1.78 -0.21 -5.71
C PHE A 14 1.09 0.97 -6.39
N GLY A 15 0.66 0.78 -7.63
CA GLY A 15 0.09 1.80 -8.50
C GLY A 15 1.14 2.42 -9.42
N GLY A 16 1.22 3.74 -9.42
CA GLY A 16 2.25 4.52 -10.08
C GLY A 16 1.82 5.14 -11.41
N ARG A 17 2.73 5.95 -11.97
CA ARG A 17 2.61 6.63 -13.27
C ARG A 17 2.87 5.65 -14.43
N SER A 18 2.03 4.63 -14.56
CA SER A 18 2.21 3.54 -15.53
C SER A 18 0.88 3.10 -16.13
N ALA A 19 0.84 2.71 -17.41
CA ALA A 19 -0.35 2.08 -18.01
C ALA A 19 -0.85 0.87 -17.19
N GLU A 20 0.05 0.19 -16.47
CA GLU A 20 -0.23 -0.99 -15.65
C GLU A 20 -0.62 -0.66 -14.19
N SER A 21 -0.91 0.60 -13.86
CA SER A 21 -1.23 1.03 -12.47
C SER A 21 -2.32 0.17 -11.83
N ASP A 22 -3.38 -0.14 -12.58
CA ASP A 22 -4.52 -0.93 -12.09
C ASP A 22 -4.10 -2.38 -11.79
N VAL A 23 -3.22 -2.96 -12.62
CA VAL A 23 -2.63 -4.29 -12.39
C VAL A 23 -1.73 -4.25 -11.16
N SER A 24 -0.93 -3.19 -11.01
CA SER A 24 -0.08 -2.99 -9.83
C SER A 24 -0.90 -2.89 -8.55
N VAL A 25 -2.02 -2.15 -8.56
CA VAL A 25 -2.96 -2.08 -7.43
C VAL A 25 -3.52 -3.46 -7.12
N ILE A 26 -3.92 -4.23 -8.14
CA ILE A 26 -4.48 -5.55 -7.95
C ILE A 26 -3.47 -6.49 -7.28
N SER A 27 -2.27 -6.57 -7.84
CA SER A 27 -1.21 -7.43 -7.34
C SER A 27 -0.71 -6.98 -5.96
N GLY A 28 -0.47 -5.69 -5.77
CA GLY A 28 0.05 -5.13 -4.52
C GLY A 28 -0.89 -5.34 -3.34
N THR A 29 -2.20 -5.12 -3.53
CA THR A 29 -3.19 -5.36 -2.48
C THR A 29 -3.37 -6.85 -2.17
N ALA A 30 -3.26 -7.73 -3.16
CA ALA A 30 -3.28 -9.18 -2.95
C ALA A 30 -2.04 -9.68 -2.19
N ILE A 31 -0.85 -9.18 -2.53
CA ILE A 31 0.40 -9.48 -1.82
C ILE A 31 0.32 -8.98 -0.37
N ALA A 32 -0.13 -7.74 -0.16
CA ALA A 32 -0.28 -7.20 1.20
C ALA A 32 -1.27 -8.01 2.03
N ALA A 33 -2.37 -8.46 1.42
CA ALA A 33 -3.33 -9.33 2.09
C ALA A 33 -2.69 -10.66 2.51
N ALA A 34 -1.99 -11.35 1.60
CA ALA A 34 -1.32 -12.61 1.90
C ALA A 34 -0.26 -12.47 3.02
N LEU A 35 0.50 -11.37 3.01
CA LEU A 35 1.50 -11.09 4.05
C LEU A 35 0.86 -10.84 5.42
N LEU A 36 -0.25 -10.09 5.45
CA LEU A 36 -1.03 -9.88 6.68
C LEU A 36 -1.63 -11.19 7.20
N ASP A 37 -2.14 -12.05 6.32
CA ASP A 37 -2.70 -13.37 6.67
C ASP A 37 -1.62 -14.31 7.23
N ALA A 38 -0.37 -14.15 6.77
CA ALA A 38 0.80 -14.83 7.31
C ALA A 38 1.30 -14.25 8.66
N GLY A 39 0.63 -13.22 9.20
CA GLY A 39 0.97 -12.61 10.49
C GLY A 39 2.11 -11.59 10.43
N LEU A 40 2.53 -11.14 9.24
CA LEU A 40 3.56 -10.11 9.12
C LEU A 40 3.01 -8.71 9.42
N ARG A 41 3.91 -7.84 9.88
CA ARG A 41 3.63 -6.40 10.00
C ARG A 41 3.76 -5.76 8.63
N VAL A 42 2.63 -5.36 8.04
CA VAL A 42 2.58 -4.80 6.68
C VAL A 42 2.03 -3.38 6.71
N THR A 43 2.78 -2.47 6.11
CA THR A 43 2.30 -1.13 5.74
C THR A 43 2.06 -1.09 4.24
N GLN A 44 1.05 -0.35 3.80
CA GLN A 44 0.68 -0.23 2.39
C GLN A 44 0.67 1.24 1.99
N ALA A 45 1.16 1.56 0.80
CA ALA A 45 0.98 2.88 0.21
C ALA A 45 0.74 2.80 -1.29
N HIS A 46 -0.25 3.56 -1.75
CA HIS A 46 -0.57 3.72 -3.15
C HIS A 46 0.23 4.89 -3.73
N ILE A 47 0.83 4.69 -4.91
CA ILE A 47 1.44 5.76 -5.70
C ILE A 47 0.40 6.20 -6.73
N ALA A 48 -0.10 7.43 -6.61
CA ALA A 48 -1.10 7.96 -7.52
C ALA A 48 -0.52 8.31 -8.90
N ARG A 49 -1.41 8.61 -9.87
CA ARG A 49 -1.06 8.98 -11.25
C ARG A 49 -0.30 10.31 -11.37
N ASP A 50 -0.35 11.14 -10.34
CA ASP A 50 0.47 12.35 -10.19
C ASP A 50 1.87 12.05 -9.62
N GLY A 51 2.13 10.80 -9.20
CA GLY A 51 3.37 10.37 -8.56
C GLY A 51 3.39 10.56 -7.04
N SER A 52 2.33 11.11 -6.44
CA SER A 52 2.24 11.26 -4.99
C SER A 52 2.03 9.93 -4.29
N VAL A 53 2.62 9.78 -3.11
CA VAL A 53 2.39 8.63 -2.23
C VAL A 53 1.24 8.91 -1.31
N ARG A 54 0.33 7.95 -1.20
CA ARG A 54 -0.85 7.98 -0.33
C ARG A 54 -0.84 6.75 0.57
N PRO A 55 -0.40 6.89 1.83
CA PRO A 55 -0.40 5.79 2.79
C PRO A 55 -1.83 5.30 3.05
N LEU A 56 -2.00 3.99 3.13
CA LEU A 56 -3.28 3.38 3.48
C LEU A 56 -3.34 3.10 4.98
N GLN A 57 -4.57 2.97 5.49
CA GLN A 57 -4.80 2.61 6.88
C GLN A 57 -4.18 1.24 7.21
N THR A 58 -3.71 1.08 8.44
CA THR A 58 -3.14 -0.19 8.91
C THR A 58 -4.14 -1.32 8.76
N GLY A 59 -3.69 -2.46 8.23
CA GLY A 59 -4.54 -3.63 8.01
C GLY A 59 -5.51 -3.50 6.84
N HIS A 60 -5.38 -2.46 6.01
CA HIS A 60 -6.22 -2.23 4.84
C HIS A 60 -6.38 -3.48 3.98
N ARG A 61 -7.62 -3.76 3.58
CA ARG A 61 -7.98 -4.82 2.63
C ARG A 61 -8.77 -4.21 1.49
N ARG A 62 -8.38 -4.52 0.26
CA ARG A 62 -9.14 -4.08 -0.92
C ARG A 62 -10.52 -4.73 -0.97
N GLY A 63 -10.62 -6.01 -0.61
CA GLY A 63 -11.81 -6.81 -0.90
C GLY A 63 -12.12 -6.82 -2.39
N ASP A 64 -13.39 -6.63 -2.72
CA ASP A 64 -13.91 -6.67 -4.10
C ASP A 64 -13.83 -5.33 -4.83
N LEU A 65 -13.18 -4.31 -4.24
CA LEU A 65 -12.99 -3.02 -4.92
C LEU A 65 -12.17 -3.21 -6.19
N ALA A 66 -12.60 -2.60 -7.29
CA ALA A 66 -11.86 -2.62 -8.54
C ALA A 66 -10.50 -1.92 -8.40
N GLY A 67 -9.49 -2.36 -9.17
CA GLY A 67 -8.15 -1.75 -9.15
C GLY A 67 -8.16 -0.25 -9.42
N GLY A 68 -8.98 0.18 -10.38
CA GLY A 68 -9.14 1.59 -10.73
C GLY A 68 -9.70 2.48 -9.61
N VAL A 69 -10.27 1.92 -8.53
CA VAL A 69 -10.80 2.70 -7.40
C VAL A 69 -9.71 3.56 -6.77
N TYR A 70 -8.45 3.14 -6.76
CA TYR A 70 -7.35 3.89 -6.14
C TYR A 70 -6.83 5.05 -7.01
N THR A 71 -7.26 5.12 -8.27
CA THR A 71 -6.90 6.24 -9.16
C THR A 71 -7.72 7.50 -8.87
N ASP A 72 -8.88 7.35 -8.23
CA ASP A 72 -9.73 8.45 -7.78
C ASP A 72 -9.34 8.87 -6.35
N VAL A 73 -9.00 10.14 -6.15
CA VAL A 73 -8.64 10.69 -4.84
C VAL A 73 -9.79 10.65 -3.82
N THR A 74 -11.03 10.45 -4.28
CA THR A 74 -12.22 10.33 -3.43
C THR A 74 -12.48 8.90 -2.95
N ALA A 75 -11.66 7.94 -3.41
CA ALA A 75 -11.72 6.54 -2.99
C ALA A 75 -11.79 6.44 -1.46
N PRO A 76 -12.70 5.63 -0.91
CA PRO A 76 -12.84 5.49 0.55
C PRO A 76 -11.52 5.20 1.26
N ALA A 77 -10.66 4.37 0.66
CA ALA A 77 -9.34 4.01 1.18
C ALA A 77 -8.32 5.17 1.20
N LEU A 78 -8.57 6.24 0.43
CA LEU A 78 -7.69 7.40 0.27
C LEU A 78 -8.27 8.68 0.87
N ARG A 79 -9.49 8.63 1.46
CA ARG A 79 -10.13 9.82 2.05
C ARG A 79 -9.32 10.35 3.22
N GLY A 80 -9.06 11.66 3.20
CA GLY A 80 -8.31 12.36 4.25
C GLY A 80 -6.81 12.04 4.25
N VAL A 81 -6.31 11.32 3.22
CA VAL A 81 -4.88 11.04 3.07
C VAL A 81 -4.24 12.17 2.28
N GLU A 82 -3.39 12.93 2.96
CA GLU A 82 -2.58 13.96 2.31
C GLU A 82 -1.51 13.31 1.42
N PRO A 83 -1.35 13.77 0.16
CA PRO A 83 -0.30 13.30 -0.73
C PRO A 83 1.08 13.66 -0.19
N GLN A 84 2.02 12.71 -0.26
CA GLN A 84 3.40 12.87 0.23
C GLN A 84 4.40 12.56 -0.88
N ALA A 85 5.58 13.19 -0.82
CA ALA A 85 6.70 12.80 -1.67
C ALA A 85 7.24 11.42 -1.22
N LEU A 86 7.70 10.61 -2.18
CA LEU A 86 8.13 9.23 -1.91
C LEU A 86 9.33 9.15 -0.97
N ASP A 87 10.32 10.01 -1.18
CA ASP A 87 11.51 10.15 -0.32
C ASP A 87 11.13 10.52 1.11
N ALA A 88 10.26 11.53 1.28
CA ALA A 88 9.77 11.94 2.60
C ALA A 88 8.98 10.82 3.30
N TYR A 89 8.18 10.06 2.54
CA TYR A 89 7.44 8.93 3.08
C TYR A 89 8.38 7.79 3.51
N LEU A 90 9.33 7.40 2.67
CA LEU A 90 10.28 6.34 2.96
C LEU A 90 11.14 6.65 4.19
N ALA A 91 11.58 7.90 4.34
CA ALA A 91 12.32 8.33 5.54
C ALA A 91 11.53 8.20 6.86
N ARG A 92 10.19 8.18 6.78
CA ARG A 92 9.29 8.04 7.95
C ARG A 92 8.97 6.59 8.31
N VAL A 93 9.08 5.66 7.35
CA VAL A 93 8.69 4.25 7.53
C VAL A 93 9.85 3.26 7.50
N ALA A 94 11.06 3.73 7.15
CA ALA A 94 12.32 3.03 7.37
C ALA A 94 12.68 3.02 8.87
#